data_AF-A0A2K3DRZ5-F1
#
_entry.id   AF-A0A2K3DRZ5-F1
#
_cell.length_a   1.000
_cell.length_b   1.000
_cell.length_c   1.000
_cell.angle_alpha   90.00
_cell.angle_beta   90.00
_cell.angle_gamma   90.00
#
_symmetry.space_group_name_H-M   'P 1'
#
loop_
_entity.id
_entity.type
_entity.pdbx_description
1 polymer ?
#
loop_
_entity_poly.entity_id
_entity_poly.type
_entity_poly.pdbx_seq_one_letter_code
_entity_poly.pdbx_strand_id
1 'polypeptide(L)'
;MESPLEWGWTGWCVTAVEPEWLAELGPMFFSVKEVGGSLLESKRKQRADKEAMAAEMVAAKAKKEAEEADRLRQTEALRSRERDAIATPGLGGAGRKGTTPATSRRRPMGL
;
A
#
# COMPACT_ATOMS: atom_id res chain seq x y z
N MET A 1 -65.25 -16.36 -14.38
CA MET A 1 -64.97 -17.36 -13.34
C MET A 1 -63.79 -18.18 -13.84
N GLU A 2 -62.64 -17.56 -14.08
CA GLU A 2 -61.64 -17.18 -13.08
C GLU A 2 -61.09 -18.41 -12.35
N SER A 3 -60.09 -19.05 -12.97
CA SER A 3 -59.16 -19.95 -12.29
C SER A 3 -57.82 -19.22 -12.21
N PRO A 4 -57.37 -18.82 -11.00
CA PRO A 4 -56.19 -17.99 -10.83
C PRO A 4 -54.88 -18.77 -11.00
N LEU A 5 -54.05 -18.27 -11.91
CA LEU A 5 -52.65 -17.93 -11.65
C LEU A 5 -51.75 -19.08 -11.13
N GLU A 6 -51.31 -19.94 -12.04
CA GLU A 6 -50.06 -20.69 -11.88
C GLU A 6 -48.86 -19.75 -11.99
N TRP A 7 -48.60 -18.97 -10.94
CA TRP A 7 -47.28 -18.38 -10.75
C TRP A 7 -46.36 -19.51 -10.32
N GLY A 8 -45.77 -20.19 -11.30
CA GLY A 8 -44.68 -21.13 -11.08
C GLY A 8 -43.49 -20.40 -10.46
N TRP A 9 -43.43 -20.39 -9.13
CA TRP A 9 -42.21 -20.11 -8.41
C TRP A 9 -41.26 -21.29 -8.60
N THR A 10 -40.64 -21.40 -9.77
CA THR A 10 -39.43 -22.22 -9.96
C THR A 10 -38.25 -21.50 -9.32
N GLY A 11 -38.37 -21.28 -8.00
CA GLY A 11 -37.26 -20.90 -7.14
C GLY A 11 -36.33 -22.09 -6.97
N TRP A 12 -35.11 -21.91 -7.48
CA TRP A 12 -34.04 -22.87 -7.62
C TRP A 12 -33.63 -23.58 -6.32
N CYS A 13 -32.92 -24.70 -6.48
CA CYS A 13 -32.35 -25.53 -5.42
C CYS A 13 -31.81 -24.70 -4.23
N VAL A 14 -32.49 -24.76 -3.08
CA VAL A 14 -31.99 -24.26 -1.79
C VAL A 14 -31.72 -25.46 -0.90
N THR A 15 -30.47 -25.62 -0.46
CA THR A 15 -30.09 -26.61 0.55
C THR A 15 -29.83 -25.88 1.86
N ALA A 16 -30.39 -26.39 2.96
CA ALA A 16 -30.02 -25.91 4.28
C ALA A 16 -28.58 -26.35 4.58
N VAL A 17 -27.70 -25.40 4.88
CA VAL A 17 -26.30 -25.64 5.26
C VAL A 17 -26.12 -25.19 6.71
N GLU A 18 -25.35 -25.95 7.48
CA GLU A 18 -25.05 -25.61 8.87
C GLU A 18 -24.20 -24.32 8.95
N PRO A 19 -24.55 -23.35 9.80
CA PRO A 19 -23.84 -22.06 9.87
C PRO A 19 -22.37 -22.19 10.30
N GLU A 20 -22.00 -23.27 11.00
CA GLU A 20 -20.62 -23.54 11.39
C GLU A 20 -19.72 -23.73 10.15
N TRP A 21 -20.17 -24.54 9.18
CA TRP A 21 -19.41 -24.80 7.96
C TRP A 21 -19.22 -23.55 7.09
N LEU A 22 -20.20 -22.63 7.10
CA LEU A 22 -20.06 -21.35 6.40
C LEU A 22 -19.02 -20.43 7.06
N ALA A 23 -18.96 -20.42 8.39
CA ALA A 23 -17.96 -19.66 9.13
C ALA A 23 -16.55 -20.23 8.95
N GLU A 24 -16.41 -21.56 8.78
CA GLU A 24 -15.13 -22.19 8.46
C GLU A 24 -14.66 -21.91 7.01
N LEU A 25 -15.55 -21.99 6.02
CA LEU A 25 -15.22 -21.74 4.62
C LEU A 25 -14.95 -20.27 4.30
N GLY A 26 -15.56 -19.36 5.06
CA GLY A 26 -15.48 -17.93 4.80
C GLY A 26 -15.48 -17.09 6.07
N PRO A 27 -14.42 -17.14 6.90
CA PRO A 27 -14.35 -16.38 8.15
C PRO A 27 -14.34 -14.85 7.94
N MET A 28 -14.06 -14.37 6.71
CA MET A 28 -14.19 -12.95 6.36
C MET A 28 -15.64 -12.52 6.10
N PHE A 29 -16.53 -13.44 5.73
CA PHE A 29 -17.90 -13.13 5.29
C PHE A 29 -18.97 -13.62 6.28
N PHE A 30 -18.73 -14.75 6.94
CA PHE A 30 -19.68 -15.38 7.85
C PHE A 30 -19.12 -15.44 9.27
N SER A 31 -19.95 -15.12 10.24
CA SER A 31 -19.62 -15.22 11.66
C SER A 31 -20.83 -15.76 12.41
N VAL A 32 -20.65 -16.85 13.15
CA VAL A 32 -21.69 -17.43 13.98
C VAL A 32 -21.84 -16.58 15.24
N LYS A 33 -23.06 -16.14 15.52
CA LYS A 33 -23.39 -15.40 16.74
C LYS A 33 -23.93 -16.36 17.80
N GLU A 34 -23.04 -16.84 18.66
CA GLU A 34 -23.40 -17.65 19.83
C GLU A 34 -24.23 -16.82 20.82
N VAL A 35 -25.53 -17.13 20.97
CA VAL A 35 -26.42 -16.44 21.91
C VAL A 35 -26.26 -17.07 23.30
N GLY A 36 -25.18 -16.72 24.01
CA GLY A 36 -24.93 -17.20 25.38
C GLY A 36 -23.47 -17.18 25.83
N GLY A 37 -22.52 -17.16 24.89
CA GLY A 37 -21.11 -16.94 25.18
C GLY A 37 -20.82 -15.46 25.48
N SER A 38 -20.14 -15.17 26.58
CA SER A 38 -19.89 -13.82 27.06
C SER A 38 -19.30 -12.93 25.96
N LEU A 39 -20.01 -11.88 25.56
CA LEU A 39 -19.54 -10.81 24.67
C LEU A 39 -18.15 -10.29 25.06
N LEU A 40 -17.79 -10.42 26.35
CA LEU A 40 -16.51 -10.08 26.90
C LEU A 40 -15.35 -10.93 26.32
N GLU A 41 -15.53 -12.24 26.18
CA GLU A 41 -14.51 -13.13 25.62
C GLU A 41 -14.30 -12.87 24.12
N SER A 42 -15.39 -12.75 23.36
CA SER A 42 -15.29 -12.42 21.93
C SER A 42 -14.61 -11.06 21.72
N LYS A 43 -14.96 -10.05 22.52
CA LYS A 43 -14.31 -8.73 22.47
C LYS A 43 -12.83 -8.79 22.86
N ARG A 44 -12.47 -9.62 23.85
CA ARG A 44 -11.07 -9.82 24.26
C ARG A 44 -10.27 -10.51 23.15
N LYS A 45 -10.83 -11.52 22.49
CA LYS A 45 -10.18 -12.24 21.38
C LYS A 45 -10.01 -11.32 20.16
N GLN A 46 -11.05 -10.56 19.78
CA GLN A 46 -10.95 -9.57 18.71
C GLN A 46 -9.91 -8.49 18.99
N ARG A 47 -9.79 -8.05 20.24
CA ARG A 47 -8.77 -7.06 20.63
C ARG A 47 -7.36 -7.66 20.55
N ALA A 48 -7.18 -8.86 21.07
CA ALA A 48 -5.89 -9.57 21.00
C ALA A 48 -5.46 -9.82 19.55
N ASP A 49 -6.39 -10.22 18.69
CA ASP A 49 -6.13 -10.47 17.26
C ASP A 49 -5.74 -9.18 16.52
N LYS A 50 -6.46 -8.07 16.78
CA LYS A 50 -6.12 -6.75 16.25
C LYS A 50 -4.77 -6.25 16.74
N GLU A 51 -4.44 -6.46 18.02
CA GLU A 51 -3.16 -6.06 18.61
C GLU A 51 -2.01 -6.89 18.01
N ALA A 52 -2.20 -8.20 17.82
CA ALA A 52 -1.23 -9.07 17.15
C ALA A 52 -0.97 -8.62 15.70
N MET A 53 -2.05 -8.40 14.92
CA MET A 53 -1.94 -7.93 13.54
C MET A 53 -1.24 -6.57 13.43
N ALA A 54 -1.51 -5.65 14.36
CA ALA A 54 -0.86 -4.34 14.38
C ALA A 54 0.64 -4.46 14.65
N ALA A 55 1.06 -5.31 15.59
CA ALA A 55 2.46 -5.53 15.91
C ALA A 55 3.24 -6.10 14.72
N GLU A 56 2.67 -7.08 14.01
CA GLU A 56 3.29 -7.65 12.82
C GLU A 56 3.42 -6.62 11.69
N MET A 57 2.40 -5.77 11.50
CA MET A 57 2.45 -4.71 10.48
C MET A 57 3.53 -3.67 10.78
N VAL A 58 3.69 -3.28 12.05
CA VAL A 58 4.74 -2.32 12.47
C VAL A 58 6.13 -2.92 12.24
N ALA A 59 6.35 -4.18 12.63
CA ALA A 59 7.61 -4.86 12.41
C ALA A 59 7.95 -5.00 10.92
N ALA A 60 6.96 -5.32 10.09
CA ALA A 60 7.13 -5.42 8.64
C ALA A 60 7.46 -4.07 8.00
N LYS A 61 6.81 -2.98 8.44
CA LYS A 61 7.11 -1.62 7.96
C LYS A 61 8.52 -1.19 8.33
N ALA A 62 8.91 -1.37 9.59
CA ALA A 62 10.25 -1.01 10.05
C ALA A 62 11.36 -1.74 9.27
N LYS A 63 11.16 -3.04 8.96
CA LYS A 63 12.08 -3.80 8.11
C LYS A 63 12.18 -3.23 6.69
N LYS A 64 11.04 -2.92 6.07
CA LYS A 64 11.02 -2.34 4.72
C LYS A 64 11.69 -0.98 4.67
N GLU A 65 11.43 -0.10 5.64
CA GLU A 65 12.04 1.22 5.72
C GLU A 65 13.57 1.13 5.91
N ALA A 66 14.04 0.20 6.75
CA ALA A 66 15.46 -0.04 6.93
C ALA A 66 16.15 -0.53 5.65
N GLU A 67 15.53 -1.48 4.93
CA GLU A 67 16.04 -1.98 3.65
C GLU A 67 16.05 -0.89 2.58
N GLU A 68 15.01 -0.05 2.53
CA GLU A 68 14.93 1.05 1.58
C GLU A 68 16.01 2.10 1.84
N ALA A 69 16.23 2.45 3.11
CA ALA A 69 17.27 3.38 3.52
C ALA A 69 18.68 2.85 3.18
N ASP A 70 18.93 1.55 3.40
CA ASP A 70 20.21 0.92 3.02
C ASP A 70 20.40 0.94 1.50
N ARG A 71 19.37 0.57 0.73
CA ARG A 71 19.40 0.62 -0.73
C ARG A 71 19.65 2.03 -1.25
N LEU A 72 19.04 3.04 -0.65
CA LEU A 72 19.26 4.44 -1.02
C LEU A 72 20.72 4.86 -0.76
N ARG A 73 21.26 4.51 0.42
CA ARG A 73 22.67 4.78 0.76
C ARG A 73 23.64 4.11 -0.20
N GLN A 74 23.39 2.85 -0.56
CA GLN A 74 24.23 2.13 -1.53
C GLN A 74 24.18 2.78 -2.90
N THR A 75 22.99 3.12 -3.40
CA THR A 75 22.84 3.78 -4.72
C THR A 75 23.46 5.18 -4.75
N GLU A 76 23.34 5.95 -3.66
CA GLU A 76 24.00 7.26 -3.55
C GLU A 76 25.52 7.13 -3.51
N ALA A 77 26.05 6.15 -2.77
CA ALA A 77 27.48 5.87 -2.73
C ALA A 77 28.03 5.48 -4.11
N LEU A 78 27.32 4.62 -4.85
CA LEU A 78 27.67 4.26 -6.22
C LEU A 78 27.65 5.48 -7.15
N ARG A 79 26.59 6.30 -7.08
CA ARG A 79 26.49 7.55 -7.84
C ARG A 79 27.62 8.53 -7.51
N SER A 80 28.02 8.65 -6.25
CA SER A 80 29.14 9.53 -5.89
C SER A 80 30.43 9.04 -6.51
N ARG A 81 30.73 7.74 -6.40
CA ARG A 81 31.91 7.14 -7.01
C ARG A 81 31.94 7.32 -8.53
N GLU A 82 30.79 7.21 -9.19
CA GLU A 82 30.67 7.45 -10.63
C GLU A 82 30.93 8.92 -10.99
N ARG A 83 30.40 9.88 -10.21
CA ARG A 83 30.71 11.31 -10.40
C ARG A 83 32.19 11.61 -10.22
N ASP A 84 32.83 11.03 -9.21
CA ASP A 84 34.26 11.22 -8.93
C ASP A 84 35.15 10.59 -10.02
N ALA A 85 34.68 9.52 -10.66
CA ALA A 85 35.38 8.86 -11.78
C ALA A 85 35.24 9.61 -13.12
N ILE A 86 34.20 10.44 -13.28
CA ILE A 86 34.02 11.27 -14.48
C ILE A 86 34.85 12.55 -14.33
N ALA A 87 36.11 12.50 -14.77
CA ALA A 87 36.87 13.71 -15.03
C ALA A 87 36.21 14.47 -16.19
N THR A 88 35.40 15.48 -15.89
CA THR A 88 34.78 16.33 -16.93
C THR A 88 35.89 17.13 -17.62
N PRO A 89 36.27 16.78 -18.86
CA PRO A 89 37.36 17.47 -19.55
C PRO A 89 36.89 18.90 -19.81
N GLY A 90 37.67 19.90 -19.36
CA GLY A 90 37.35 21.33 -19.51
C GLY A 90 37.01 22.08 -18.21
N LEU A 91 36.89 21.41 -17.06
CA LEU A 91 36.63 22.10 -15.77
C LEU A 91 37.88 22.33 -14.90
N GLY A 92 38.99 21.63 -15.18
CA GLY A 92 40.12 21.49 -14.25
C GLY A 92 41.48 21.99 -14.72
N GLY A 93 41.57 22.81 -15.77
CA GLY A 93 42.87 23.25 -16.30
C GLY A 93 42.84 24.67 -16.82
N ALA A 94 43.53 25.57 -16.12
CA ALA A 94 43.98 26.89 -16.58
C ALA A 94 42.92 27.82 -17.23
N GLY A 95 42.39 28.75 -16.43
CA GLY A 95 41.78 29.98 -16.93
C GLY A 95 40.27 30.07 -16.76
N ARG A 96 39.84 30.89 -15.79
CA ARG A 96 38.50 31.49 -15.79
C ARG A 96 38.29 32.29 -17.08
N LYS A 97 37.74 31.66 -18.13
CA LYS A 97 37.15 32.28 -19.31
C LYS A 97 36.06 31.35 -19.84
N GLY A 98 34.88 31.40 -19.22
CA GLY A 98 33.79 30.51 -19.62
C GLY A 98 32.59 30.55 -18.68
N THR A 99 32.32 31.69 -18.07
CA THR A 99 30.96 31.97 -17.59
C THR A 99 30.08 31.93 -18.84
N THR A 100 29.14 31.00 -18.90
CA THR A 100 28.04 31.05 -19.86
C THR A 100 27.50 32.48 -19.85
N PRO A 101 27.50 33.22 -20.97
CA PRO A 101 27.00 34.59 -20.94
C PRO A 101 25.55 34.52 -20.50
N ALA A 102 25.26 35.08 -19.33
CA ALA A 102 23.91 35.24 -18.83
C ALA A 102 23.09 35.85 -19.96
N THR A 103 22.07 35.12 -20.42
CA THR A 103 21.20 35.57 -21.51
C THR A 103 20.75 37.00 -21.23
N SER A 104 21.08 37.89 -22.15
CA SER A 104 20.86 39.33 -22.01
C SER A 104 19.38 39.60 -21.76
N ARG A 105 19.09 40.18 -20.60
CA ARG A 105 17.77 40.66 -20.19
C ARG A 105 17.30 41.69 -21.23
N ARG A 106 16.44 41.29 -22.16
CA ARG A 106 15.78 42.20 -23.12
C ARG A 106 15.14 43.35 -22.33
N ARG A 107 15.63 44.57 -22.53
CA ARG A 107 15.01 45.79 -22.02
C ARG A 107 13.69 46.01 -22.78
N PRO A 108 12.61 46.44 -22.13
CA PRO A 108 11.45 46.95 -22.86
C PRO A 108 11.85 48.30 -23.45
N MET A 109 11.81 48.42 -24.78
CA MET A 109 11.82 49.73 -25.42
C MET A 109 10.38 50.25 -25.36
N GLY A 110 10.16 51.29 -24.57
CA GLY A 110 8.99 52.15 -24.72
C GLY A 110 9.32 53.25 -25.73
N LEU A 111 8.47 53.43 -26.72
CA LEU A 111 7.89 54.71 -27.16
C LEU A 111 6.52 54.40 -27.79
#